data_AF-A0A1H8V6V4-F1
#
_entry.id   AF-A0A1H8V6V4-F1
#
_cell.length_a   1.000
_cell.length_b   1.000
_cell.length_c   1.000
_cell.angle_alpha   90.00
_cell.angle_beta   90.00
_cell.angle_gamma   90.00
#
_symmetry.space_group_name_H-M   'P 1'
#
loop_
_entity.id
_entity.type
_entity.pdbx_description
1 polymer ?
#
loop_
_entity_poly.entity_id
_entity_poly.type
_entity_poly.pdbx_seq_one_letter_code
_entity_poly.pdbx_strand_id
1 'polypeptide(L)'
;MAGEDRNSKFLATASAIGDRSAKARQIGRLDAMIPEGTLIPGILETAINSDLPGQIRAITSQDVYSFDGRRILIPTGTRLIGEYQSDMIRGQKRIFVIWTRLLRDDGVSVRLNSIGTDSLGRSGLTGIVDNKWRERFGSAILLSIVGAGSSYLTGYGSGQYSTSNSSNGESDSQRAADLARKTIAQTFSDMANQALGENLKIPPTISVHQGERIFVYVRQDLDFSAMYPDPVEEAMKEIKHERGLGTGRGVRQ
;
A
#
# COMPACT_ATOMS: atom_id res chain seq x y z
N MET A 1 -33.56 -9.72 20.51
CA MET A 1 -32.50 -8.81 19.99
C MET A 1 -31.99 -9.38 18.68
N ALA A 2 -32.61 -9.00 17.56
CA ALA A 2 -32.17 -9.42 16.22
C ALA A 2 -31.04 -8.50 15.77
N GLY A 3 -29.91 -9.09 15.39
CA GLY A 3 -28.69 -8.36 15.04
C GLY A 3 -28.90 -7.44 13.84
N GLU A 4 -28.33 -6.23 13.94
CA GLU A 4 -28.18 -5.31 12.82
C GLU A 4 -27.32 -5.96 11.72
N ASP A 5 -27.98 -6.56 10.73
CA ASP A 5 -27.33 -7.08 9.54
C ASP A 5 -26.69 -5.92 8.74
N ARG A 6 -25.45 -6.10 8.28
CA ARG A 6 -24.74 -5.11 7.46
C ARG A 6 -25.53 -4.80 6.18
N ASN A 7 -26.27 -5.79 5.67
CA ASN A 7 -27.12 -5.62 4.50
C ASN A 7 -28.32 -4.72 4.79
N SER A 8 -28.94 -4.79 5.97
CA SER A 8 -30.05 -3.90 6.30
C SER A 8 -29.58 -2.45 6.52
N LYS A 9 -28.38 -2.24 7.07
CA LYS A 9 -27.74 -0.91 7.13
C LYS A 9 -27.41 -0.36 5.74
N PHE A 10 -26.90 -1.20 4.84
CA PHE A 10 -26.62 -0.81 3.46
C PHE A 10 -27.91 -0.46 2.70
N LEU A 11 -28.96 -1.27 2.86
CA LEU A 11 -30.28 -1.03 2.26
C LEU A 11 -30.96 0.21 2.85
N ALA A 12 -30.85 0.43 4.17
CA ALA A 12 -31.32 1.65 4.82
C ALA A 12 -30.55 2.89 4.37
N THR A 13 -29.24 2.77 4.16
CA THR A 13 -28.42 3.83 3.57
C THR A 13 -28.83 4.07 2.12
N ALA A 14 -29.07 3.02 1.34
CA ALA A 14 -29.49 3.12 -0.06
C ALA A 14 -30.89 3.73 -0.21
N SER A 15 -31.83 3.41 0.68
CA SER A 15 -33.20 3.91 0.69
C SER A 15 -33.35 5.28 1.34
N ALA A 16 -32.47 5.65 2.28
CA ALA A 16 -32.41 7.00 2.85
C ALA A 16 -31.89 8.05 1.85
N ILE A 17 -31.32 7.62 0.72
CA ILE A 17 -30.93 8.54 -0.34
C ILE A 17 -32.14 8.84 -1.23
N GLY A 18 -33.07 9.63 -0.69
CA GLY A 18 -34.21 10.19 -1.41
C GLY A 18 -33.78 11.13 -2.55
N ASP A 19 -34.70 11.26 -3.51
CA ASP A 19 -34.70 12.13 -4.71
C ASP A 19 -33.36 12.77 -5.11
N ARG A 20 -32.46 11.96 -5.70
CA ARG A 20 -31.19 12.44 -6.27
C ARG A 20 -31.42 13.06 -7.66
N SER A 21 -32.05 14.22 -7.72
CA SER A 21 -31.92 15.02 -8.95
C SER A 21 -30.47 15.48 -9.08
N ALA A 22 -29.72 14.86 -9.99
CA ALA A 22 -28.37 15.27 -10.34
C ALA A 22 -28.45 16.17 -11.58
N LYS A 23 -27.99 17.42 -11.47
CA LYS A 23 -27.87 18.30 -12.63
C LYS A 23 -26.57 17.99 -13.35
N ALA A 24 -26.66 17.59 -14.61
CA ALA A 24 -25.50 17.49 -15.48
C ALA A 24 -24.80 18.86 -15.55
N ARG A 25 -23.48 18.85 -15.45
CA ARG A 25 -22.63 20.00 -15.75
C ARG A 25 -21.74 19.63 -16.92
N GLN A 26 -21.53 20.58 -17.81
CA GLN A 26 -20.59 20.42 -18.91
C GLN A 26 -19.21 20.92 -18.47
N ILE A 27 -18.19 20.11 -18.71
CA ILE A 27 -16.80 20.52 -18.55
C ILE A 27 -16.45 21.50 -19.67
N GLY A 28 -15.86 22.65 -19.33
CA GLY A 28 -15.57 23.70 -20.30
C GLY A 28 -14.38 23.38 -21.22
N ARG A 29 -13.18 23.23 -20.64
CA ARG A 29 -11.90 23.09 -21.36
C ARG A 29 -11.48 21.63 -21.48
N LEU A 30 -12.18 20.88 -22.33
CA LEU A 30 -11.89 19.45 -22.59
C LEU A 30 -10.49 19.24 -23.21
N ASP A 31 -9.99 20.25 -23.91
CA ASP A 31 -8.67 20.27 -24.58
C ASP A 31 -7.50 20.40 -23.60
N ALA A 32 -7.76 20.86 -22.38
CA ALA A 32 -6.75 21.17 -21.39
C ALA A 32 -7.07 20.58 -20.00
N MET A 33 -7.88 19.52 -19.95
CA MET A 33 -8.25 18.85 -18.71
C MET A 33 -7.96 17.36 -18.76
N ILE A 34 -7.50 16.80 -17.65
CA ILE A 34 -7.51 15.35 -17.40
C ILE A 34 -8.58 15.10 -16.32
N PRO A 35 -9.63 14.31 -16.60
CA PRO A 35 -10.69 14.11 -15.64
C PRO A 35 -10.24 13.22 -14.47
N GLU A 36 -10.98 13.28 -13.37
CA GLU A 36 -10.93 12.22 -12.37
C GLU A 36 -11.18 10.84 -12.98
N GLY A 37 -10.51 9.82 -12.43
CA GLY A 37 -10.58 8.45 -12.91
C GLY A 37 -9.56 8.08 -14.01
N THR A 38 -8.83 9.05 -14.57
CA THR A 38 -7.72 8.74 -15.48
C THR A 38 -6.62 7.97 -14.76
N LEU A 39 -6.05 6.97 -15.44
CA LEU A 39 -4.88 6.22 -14.98
C LEU A 39 -3.63 6.78 -15.65
N ILE A 40 -2.70 7.33 -14.87
CA ILE A 40 -1.40 7.77 -15.36
C ILE A 40 -0.42 6.58 -15.27
N PRO A 41 0.06 6.04 -16.39
CA PRO A 41 0.98 4.92 -16.39
C PRO A 41 2.40 5.38 -16.01
N GLY A 42 3.02 4.70 -15.04
CA GLY A 42 4.36 5.03 -14.57
C GLY A 42 5.24 3.81 -14.34
N ILE A 43 6.53 4.06 -14.22
CA ILE A 43 7.54 3.09 -13.81
C ILE A 43 8.23 3.64 -12.57
N LEU A 44 8.29 2.81 -11.53
CA LEU A 44 8.90 3.17 -10.26
C LEU A 44 10.43 3.29 -10.42
N GLU A 45 11.02 4.41 -10.01
CA GLU A 45 12.48 4.62 -10.06
C GLU A 45 13.16 4.19 -8.75
N THR A 46 12.45 4.26 -7.63
CA THR A 46 12.95 3.93 -6.29
C THR A 46 12.34 2.64 -5.76
N ALA A 47 13.14 1.74 -5.20
CA ALA A 47 12.60 0.58 -4.49
C ALA A 47 11.80 1.00 -3.24
N ILE A 48 10.84 0.18 -2.84
CA ILE A 48 10.03 0.38 -1.64
C ILE A 48 10.35 -0.74 -0.65
N ASN A 49 10.52 -0.39 0.61
CA ASN A 49 10.62 -1.33 1.70
C ASN A 49 9.71 -0.89 2.84
N SER A 50 8.71 -1.70 3.19
CA SER A 50 7.73 -1.37 4.22
C SER A 50 8.29 -1.31 5.65
N ASP A 51 9.57 -1.61 5.87
CA ASP A 51 10.21 -1.50 7.19
C ASP A 51 10.25 -0.05 7.70
N LEU A 52 10.37 0.93 6.81
CA LEU A 52 10.41 2.35 7.15
C LEU A 52 9.57 3.16 6.15
N PRO A 53 8.79 4.17 6.61
CA PRO A 53 8.06 5.04 5.70
C PRO A 53 9.05 5.93 4.95
N GLY A 54 8.72 6.30 3.71
CA GLY A 54 9.63 7.07 2.88
C GLY A 54 8.97 7.71 1.67
N GLN A 55 9.74 8.56 1.02
CA GLN A 55 9.38 9.12 -0.28
C GLN A 55 9.80 8.18 -1.40
N ILE A 56 9.00 8.18 -2.45
CA ILE A 56 9.24 7.39 -3.66
C ILE A 56 9.12 8.28 -4.89
N ARG A 57 9.76 7.82 -5.96
CA ARG A 57 9.74 8.48 -7.24
C ARG A 57 9.42 7.48 -8.33
N ALA A 58 8.60 7.91 -9.28
CA ALA A 58 8.32 7.20 -10.52
C ALA A 58 8.42 8.16 -11.70
N ILE A 59 8.50 7.59 -12.90
CA ILE A 59 8.51 8.33 -14.14
C ILE A 59 7.35 7.84 -15.01
N THR A 60 6.61 8.77 -15.61
CA THR A 60 5.52 8.44 -16.53
C THR A 60 6.07 7.67 -17.73
N SER A 61 5.45 6.54 -18.08
CA SER A 61 5.94 5.67 -19.16
C SER A 61 5.28 5.92 -20.52
N GLN A 62 4.15 6.63 -20.55
CA GLN A 62 3.39 6.93 -21.77
C GLN A 62 2.73 8.31 -21.66
N ASP A 63 2.48 8.93 -22.79
CA ASP A 63 1.76 10.20 -22.85
C ASP A 63 0.33 10.06 -22.36
N VAL A 64 -0.12 10.99 -21.50
CA VAL A 64 -1.51 11.11 -21.07
C VAL A 64 -2.11 12.35 -21.73
N TYR A 65 -3.20 12.09 -22.44
CA TYR A 65 -3.89 13.07 -23.26
C TYR A 65 -4.95 13.84 -22.46
N SER A 66 -5.36 14.98 -23.01
CA SER A 66 -6.55 15.72 -22.62
C SER A 66 -7.82 14.89 -22.73
N PHE A 67 -8.90 15.36 -22.11
CA PHE A 67 -10.19 14.68 -22.12
C PHE A 67 -10.75 14.46 -23.53
N ASP A 68 -10.51 15.39 -24.44
CA ASP A 68 -10.86 15.26 -25.86
C ASP A 68 -9.86 14.42 -26.69
N GLY A 69 -8.75 13.97 -26.07
CA GLY A 69 -7.70 13.16 -26.69
C GLY A 69 -6.76 13.90 -27.64
N ARG A 70 -6.89 15.23 -27.78
CA ARG A 70 -6.17 15.98 -28.82
C ARG A 70 -4.80 16.49 -28.41
N ARG A 71 -4.60 16.78 -27.12
CA ARG A 71 -3.36 17.39 -26.59
C ARG A 71 -2.72 16.46 -25.58
N ILE A 72 -1.39 16.36 -25.61
CA ILE A 72 -0.63 15.67 -24.55
C ILE A 72 -0.48 16.66 -23.40
N LEU A 73 -1.06 16.34 -22.24
CA LEU A 73 -0.99 17.19 -21.05
C LEU A 73 0.10 16.71 -20.09
N ILE A 74 0.27 15.39 -19.97
CA ILE A 74 1.37 14.77 -19.23
C ILE A 74 2.21 13.94 -20.22
N PRO A 75 3.36 14.46 -20.68
CA PRO A 75 4.27 13.70 -21.51
C PRO A 75 4.90 12.53 -20.75
N THR A 76 5.31 11.51 -21.51
CA THR A 76 6.25 10.50 -21.05
C THR A 76 7.52 11.16 -20.50
N GLY A 77 8.13 10.55 -19.48
CA GLY A 77 9.29 11.15 -18.81
C GLY A 77 8.94 12.13 -17.68
N THR A 78 7.66 12.47 -17.50
CA THR A 78 7.21 13.30 -16.36
C THR A 78 7.51 12.62 -15.03
N ARG A 79 8.04 13.35 -14.05
CA ARG A 79 8.35 12.83 -12.72
C ARG A 79 7.11 12.81 -11.82
N LEU A 80 6.86 11.68 -11.19
CA LEU A 80 5.83 11.45 -10.19
C LEU A 80 6.50 11.30 -8.83
N ILE A 81 6.04 12.07 -7.85
CA ILE A 81 6.53 12.05 -6.48
C ILE A 81 5.41 11.55 -5.57
N GLY A 82 5.75 10.59 -4.72
CA GLY A 82 4.83 10.00 -3.78
C GLY A 82 5.49 9.65 -2.46
N GLU A 83 4.68 9.14 -1.57
CA GLU A 83 5.08 8.66 -0.25
C GLU A 83 4.31 7.39 0.08
N TYR A 84 4.91 6.56 0.91
CA TYR A 84 4.28 5.35 1.43
C TYR A 84 4.45 5.30 2.94
N GLN A 85 3.47 4.69 3.60
CA GLN A 85 3.51 4.45 5.03
C GLN A 85 3.86 2.99 5.32
N SER A 86 4.55 2.77 6.45
CA SER A 86 5.00 1.47 6.92
C SER A 86 3.97 0.75 7.81
N ASP A 87 2.77 1.30 7.98
CA ASP A 87 1.72 0.71 8.81
C ASP A 87 1.17 -0.56 8.17
N MET A 88 1.84 -1.67 8.47
CA MET A 88 1.60 -2.99 7.94
C MET A 88 0.76 -3.82 8.91
N ILE A 89 -0.49 -4.05 8.56
CA ILE A 89 -1.37 -4.94 9.33
C ILE A 89 -1.04 -6.40 8.95
N ARG A 90 -1.10 -7.32 9.91
CA ARG A 90 -0.91 -8.77 9.64
C ARG A 90 -1.86 -9.25 8.53
N GLY A 91 -1.29 -9.94 7.54
CA GLY A 91 -2.03 -10.47 6.37
C GLY A 91 -2.07 -9.51 5.18
N GLN A 92 -1.58 -8.27 5.34
CA GLN A 92 -1.42 -7.33 4.23
C GLN A 92 -0.30 -7.79 3.29
N LYS A 93 -0.59 -7.81 1.99
CA LYS A 93 0.35 -8.18 0.90
C LYS A 93 0.62 -7.03 -0.07
N ARG A 94 0.17 -5.83 0.27
CA ARG A 94 0.30 -4.63 -0.57
C ARG A 94 0.72 -3.42 0.24
N ILE A 95 1.49 -2.53 -0.37
CA ILE A 95 1.87 -1.25 0.22
C ILE A 95 0.93 -0.17 -0.29
N PHE A 96 0.37 0.61 0.64
CA PHE A 96 -0.42 1.78 0.29
C PHE A 96 0.50 2.94 -0.05
N VAL A 97 0.28 3.53 -1.22
CA VAL A 97 1.11 4.59 -1.78
C VAL A 97 0.22 5.76 -2.14
N ILE A 98 0.68 6.97 -1.80
CA ILE A 98 0.04 8.22 -2.18
C ILE A 98 0.99 8.98 -3.10
N TRP A 99 0.50 9.33 -4.29
CA TRP A 99 1.17 10.23 -5.21
C TRP A 99 0.72 11.65 -4.92
N THR A 100 1.65 12.47 -4.44
CA THR A 100 1.37 13.82 -3.97
C THR A 100 1.54 14.84 -5.10
N ARG A 101 2.50 14.61 -6.00
CA ARG A 101 2.91 15.60 -7.00
C ARG A 101 3.35 15.00 -8.32
N LEU A 102 3.04 15.72 -9.39
CA LEU A 102 3.53 15.52 -10.75
C LEU A 102 4.41 16.72 -11.14
N LEU A 103 5.56 16.45 -11.75
CA LEU A 103 6.56 17.43 -12.16
C LEU A 103 7.02 17.14 -13.59
N ARG A 104 6.60 17.99 -14.52
CA ARG A 104 7.04 17.96 -15.91
C ARG A 104 8.43 18.60 -16.04
N ASP A 105 9.15 18.22 -17.08
CA ASP A 105 10.50 18.69 -17.38
C ASP A 105 10.58 20.19 -17.70
N ASP A 106 9.51 20.77 -18.23
CA ASP A 106 9.34 22.21 -18.46
C ASP A 106 8.99 23.03 -17.21
N GLY A 107 8.97 22.42 -16.03
CA GLY A 107 8.71 23.08 -14.75
C GLY A 107 7.24 23.11 -14.33
N VAL A 108 6.31 22.54 -15.12
CA VAL A 108 4.91 22.42 -14.71
C VAL A 108 4.76 21.45 -13.55
N SER A 109 4.06 21.90 -12.50
CA SER A 109 3.86 21.16 -11.27
C SER A 109 2.37 21.05 -10.96
N VAL A 110 1.88 19.82 -10.85
CA VAL A 110 0.48 19.55 -10.51
C VAL A 110 0.40 18.74 -9.22
N ARG A 111 -0.51 19.12 -8.32
CA ARG A 111 -0.80 18.31 -7.13
C ARG A 111 -1.78 17.21 -7.52
N LEU A 112 -1.37 15.96 -7.28
CA LEU A 112 -2.18 14.80 -7.64
C LEU A 112 -3.07 14.38 -6.47
N ASN A 113 -2.55 14.40 -5.24
CA ASN A 113 -3.19 13.82 -4.04
C ASN A 113 -3.94 12.53 -4.39
N SER A 114 -3.28 11.61 -5.09
CA SER A 114 -3.91 10.48 -5.77
C SER A 114 -3.34 9.17 -5.23
N ILE A 115 -4.13 8.10 -5.22
CA ILE A 115 -3.65 6.81 -4.72
C ILE A 115 -2.89 6.06 -5.82
N GLY A 116 -1.84 5.36 -5.42
CA GLY A 116 -1.14 4.42 -6.29
C GLY A 116 -1.97 3.15 -6.48
N THR A 117 -2.02 2.66 -7.71
CA THR A 117 -2.62 1.38 -8.05
C THR A 117 -1.58 0.46 -8.70
N ASP A 118 -1.75 -0.85 -8.52
CA ASP A 118 -0.94 -1.85 -9.21
C ASP A 118 -1.27 -1.89 -10.71
N SER A 119 -0.51 -2.70 -11.45
CA SER A 119 -0.68 -2.89 -12.91
C SER A 119 -2.07 -3.37 -13.34
N LEU A 120 -2.90 -3.85 -12.41
CA LEU A 120 -4.28 -4.27 -12.62
C LEU A 120 -5.31 -3.22 -12.15
N GLY A 121 -4.86 -2.03 -11.74
CA GLY A 121 -5.72 -0.97 -11.22
C GLY A 121 -6.24 -1.20 -9.80
N ARG A 122 -5.70 -2.19 -9.06
CA ARG A 122 -6.08 -2.42 -7.67
C ARG A 122 -5.33 -1.43 -6.77
N SER A 123 -5.95 -1.00 -5.68
CA SER A 123 -5.31 -0.09 -4.73
C SER A 123 -4.06 -0.71 -4.09
N GLY A 124 -3.00 0.08 -4.02
CA GLY A 124 -1.70 -0.29 -3.47
C GLY A 124 -0.83 -1.10 -4.43
N LEU A 125 0.46 -1.16 -4.14
CA LEU A 125 1.43 -1.91 -4.93
C LEU A 125 1.60 -3.32 -4.35
N THR A 126 1.50 -4.33 -5.21
CA THR A 126 1.80 -5.72 -4.82
C THR A 126 3.32 -5.89 -4.77
N GLY A 127 3.82 -6.44 -3.66
CA GLY A 127 5.26 -6.67 -3.47
C GLY A 127 5.56 -8.07 -2.96
N ILE A 128 6.86 -8.37 -2.87
CA ILE A 128 7.36 -9.61 -2.30
C ILE A 128 7.27 -9.51 -0.78
N VAL A 129 6.59 -10.48 -0.16
CA VAL A 129 6.39 -10.54 1.29
C VAL A 129 7.46 -11.42 1.92
N ASP A 130 8.29 -10.84 2.78
CA ASP A 130 9.14 -11.57 3.71
C ASP A 130 8.42 -11.72 5.05
N ASN A 131 8.15 -12.98 5.43
CA ASN A 131 7.49 -13.33 6.68
C ASN A 131 8.47 -13.49 7.84
N LYS A 132 9.78 -13.36 7.62
CA LYS A 132 10.83 -13.44 8.66
C LYS A 132 10.69 -14.69 9.53
N TRP A 133 10.37 -15.85 8.93
CA TRP A 133 10.08 -17.10 9.65
C TRP A 133 11.25 -17.57 10.51
N ARG A 134 12.48 -17.32 10.07
CA ARG A 134 13.68 -17.72 10.82
C ARG A 134 13.86 -16.84 12.06
N GLU A 135 13.64 -15.55 11.94
CA GLU A 135 13.70 -14.60 13.03
C GLU A 135 12.52 -14.79 14.00
N ARG A 136 11.34 -15.18 13.47
CA ARG A 136 10.13 -15.49 14.22
C ARG A 136 10.08 -16.88 14.85
N PHE A 137 10.82 -17.88 14.38
CA PHE A 137 10.68 -19.24 14.90
C PHE A 137 12.01 -19.94 15.14
N GLY A 138 13.14 -19.33 14.78
CA GLY A 138 14.46 -19.92 14.95
C GLY A 138 14.80 -20.21 16.41
N SER A 139 14.53 -19.27 17.32
CA SER A 139 14.74 -19.46 18.76
C SER A 139 13.84 -20.54 19.35
N ALA A 140 12.57 -20.58 18.96
CA ALA A 140 11.61 -21.60 19.40
C ALA A 140 11.99 -23.00 18.90
N ILE A 141 12.47 -23.12 17.67
CA ILE A 141 12.98 -24.38 17.12
C ILE A 141 14.22 -24.85 17.88
N LEU A 142 15.19 -23.96 18.12
CA LEU A 142 16.40 -24.29 18.89
C LEU A 142 16.06 -24.72 20.32
N LEU A 143 15.17 -24.00 20.99
CA LEU A 143 14.69 -24.36 22.32
C LEU A 143 13.94 -25.70 22.32
N SER A 144 13.14 -25.98 21.29
CA SER A 144 12.45 -27.26 21.14
C SER A 144 13.43 -28.42 21.02
N ILE A 145 14.55 -28.23 20.31
CA ILE A 145 15.62 -29.24 20.21
C ILE A 145 16.31 -29.44 21.56
N VAL A 146 16.59 -28.37 22.31
CA VAL A 146 17.18 -28.46 23.67
C VAL A 146 16.20 -29.14 24.64
N GLY A 147 14.92 -28.80 24.57
CA GLY A 147 13.85 -29.44 25.36
C GLY A 147 13.68 -30.92 25.02
N ALA A 148 13.68 -31.28 23.74
CA ALA A 148 13.64 -32.67 23.28
C ALA A 148 14.92 -33.45 23.68
N GLY A 149 16.09 -32.84 23.54
CA GLY A 149 17.37 -33.43 23.94
C GLY A 149 17.47 -33.63 25.44
N SER A 150 17.06 -32.65 26.24
CA SER A 150 17.06 -32.74 27.71
C SER A 150 16.00 -33.72 28.22
N SER A 151 14.82 -33.82 27.61
CA SER A 151 13.81 -34.84 27.95
C SER A 151 14.24 -36.25 27.56
N TYR A 152 14.98 -36.41 26.45
CA TYR A 152 15.57 -37.70 26.07
C TYR A 152 16.72 -38.09 27.01
N LEU A 153 17.59 -37.13 27.36
CA LEU A 153 18.69 -37.35 28.32
C LEU A 153 18.20 -37.54 29.75
N THR A 154 17.08 -36.94 30.15
CA THR A 154 16.47 -37.18 31.48
C THR A 154 15.59 -38.44 31.48
N GLY A 155 15.00 -38.82 30.35
CA GLY A 155 14.27 -40.08 30.15
C GLY A 155 15.16 -41.33 30.11
N TYR A 156 16.44 -41.19 29.76
CA TYR A 156 17.46 -42.25 29.83
C TYR A 156 18.54 -42.00 30.90
N GLY A 157 18.52 -40.87 31.59
CA GLY A 157 19.62 -40.41 32.45
C GLY A 157 19.19 -39.70 33.73
N SER A 158 17.99 -39.96 34.26
CA SER A 158 17.64 -39.65 35.65
C SER A 158 18.38 -40.60 36.61
N GLY A 159 19.71 -40.54 36.60
CA GLY A 159 20.61 -41.17 37.57
C GLY A 159 21.25 -40.18 38.55
N GLN A 160 20.99 -38.87 38.44
CA GLN A 160 21.74 -37.86 39.19
C GLN A 160 20.87 -36.70 39.69
N TYR A 161 20.00 -36.98 40.67
CA TYR A 161 19.60 -36.00 41.70
C TYR A 161 19.50 -36.73 43.05
N SER A 162 20.65 -37.03 43.64
CA SER A 162 20.84 -37.16 45.08
C SER A 162 20.71 -35.75 45.67
N THR A 163 19.93 -35.46 46.72
CA THR A 163 20.16 -35.87 48.11
C THR A 163 19.03 -35.29 48.99
N SER A 164 18.31 -36.12 49.76
CA SER A 164 17.92 -35.83 51.15
C SER A 164 16.98 -36.91 51.71
N ASN A 165 17.51 -37.72 52.64
CA ASN A 165 16.83 -38.50 53.68
C ASN A 165 15.35 -38.87 53.46
N SER A 166 15.08 -40.12 53.06
CA SER A 166 14.07 -40.93 53.75
C SER A 166 14.24 -42.40 53.39
N SER A 167 14.33 -43.22 54.41
CA SER A 167 14.25 -44.68 54.37
C SER A 167 12.92 -45.15 53.77
N ASN A 168 12.98 -46.24 52.99
CA ASN A 168 11.90 -47.12 52.51
C ASN A 168 11.26 -46.81 51.13
N GLY A 169 11.51 -47.72 50.18
CA GLY A 169 10.45 -48.28 49.33
C GLY A 169 10.27 -47.67 47.94
N GLU A 170 11.05 -48.16 46.95
CA GLU A 170 10.76 -48.52 45.54
C GLU A 170 9.61 -47.87 44.70
N SER A 171 8.99 -46.79 45.14
CA SER A 171 7.81 -46.15 44.49
C SER A 171 8.00 -44.67 44.19
N ASP A 172 9.16 -44.11 44.56
CA ASP A 172 9.46 -42.68 44.46
C ASP A 172 10.05 -42.28 43.10
N SER A 173 10.74 -43.20 42.42
CA SER A 173 11.34 -42.94 41.10
C SER A 173 10.28 -42.72 40.01
N GLN A 174 9.16 -43.44 40.05
CA GLN A 174 8.03 -43.26 39.11
C GLN A 174 7.29 -41.94 39.36
N ARG A 175 7.08 -41.56 40.63
CA ARG A 175 6.46 -40.29 41.00
C ARG A 175 7.34 -39.09 40.66
N ALA A 176 8.64 -39.19 40.90
CA ALA A 176 9.61 -38.16 40.54
C ALA A 176 9.74 -37.99 39.02
N ALA A 177 9.71 -39.10 38.25
CA ALA A 177 9.70 -39.05 36.79
C ALA A 177 8.42 -38.42 36.23
N ASP A 178 7.25 -38.74 36.80
CA ASP A 178 5.97 -38.13 36.41
C ASP A 178 5.89 -36.65 36.80
N LEU A 179 6.44 -36.27 37.95
CA LEU A 179 6.53 -34.88 38.39
C LEU A 179 7.49 -34.07 37.51
N ALA A 180 8.65 -34.64 37.15
CA ALA A 180 9.60 -34.04 36.23
C ALA A 180 8.99 -33.87 34.83
N ARG A 181 8.27 -34.87 34.31
CA ARG A 181 7.55 -34.78 33.02
C ARG A 181 6.46 -33.72 33.04
N LYS A 182 5.67 -33.62 34.11
CA LYS A 182 4.66 -32.56 34.26
C LYS A 182 5.28 -31.17 34.37
N THR A 183 6.36 -31.03 35.12
CA THR A 183 7.08 -29.76 35.28
C THR A 183 7.70 -29.32 33.96
N ILE A 184 8.33 -30.23 33.21
CA ILE A 184 8.87 -29.97 31.87
C ILE A 184 7.75 -29.64 30.88
N ALA A 185 6.61 -30.34 30.94
CA ALA A 185 5.48 -30.04 30.06
C ALA A 185 4.85 -28.66 30.35
N GLN A 186 4.78 -28.25 31.62
CA GLN A 186 4.29 -26.94 32.03
C GLN A 186 5.27 -25.83 31.66
N THR A 187 6.57 -25.98 31.97
CA THR A 187 7.59 -24.98 31.59
C THR A 187 7.71 -24.86 30.08
N PHE A 188 7.62 -25.97 29.34
CA PHE A 188 7.58 -25.94 27.87
C PHE A 188 6.33 -25.20 27.35
N SER A 189 5.17 -25.42 27.97
CA SER A 189 3.93 -24.73 27.57
C SER A 189 4.00 -23.23 27.83
N ASP A 190 4.54 -22.80 28.98
CA ASP A 190 4.69 -21.38 29.32
C ASP A 190 5.72 -20.69 28.42
N MET A 191 6.85 -21.35 28.15
CA MET A 191 7.87 -20.85 27.21
C MET A 191 7.36 -20.80 25.77
N ALA A 192 6.59 -21.80 25.34
CA ALA A 192 5.97 -21.81 24.02
C ALA A 192 4.97 -20.66 23.87
N ASN A 193 4.14 -20.42 24.89
CA ASN A 193 3.18 -19.30 24.90
C ASN A 193 3.89 -17.93 24.90
N GLN A 194 4.99 -17.79 25.65
CA GLN A 194 5.79 -16.57 25.67
C GLN A 194 6.51 -16.32 24.33
N ALA A 195 7.11 -17.36 23.75
CA ALA A 195 7.76 -17.28 22.44
C ALA A 195 6.72 -16.94 21.35
N LEU A 196 5.55 -17.58 21.34
CA LEU A 196 4.46 -17.23 20.43
C LEU A 196 4.04 -15.76 20.61
N GLY A 197 3.94 -15.26 21.85
CA GLY A 197 3.60 -13.87 22.15
C GLY A 197 4.63 -12.84 21.65
N GLU A 198 5.93 -13.15 21.72
CA GLU A 198 6.99 -12.29 21.20
C GLU A 198 7.16 -12.39 19.68
N ASN A 199 7.02 -13.58 19.11
CA ASN A 199 7.15 -13.83 17.67
C ASN A 199 6.02 -13.19 16.87
N LEU A 200 4.85 -13.00 17.48
CA LEU A 200 3.76 -12.23 16.91
C LEU A 200 4.07 -10.73 16.76
N LYS A 201 5.14 -10.21 17.36
CA LYS A 201 5.52 -8.78 17.32
C LYS A 201 6.41 -8.40 16.14
N ILE A 202 7.06 -9.35 15.47
CA ILE A 202 7.92 -9.06 14.30
C ILE A 202 7.02 -8.87 13.07
N PRO A 203 6.82 -7.64 12.54
CA PRO A 203 5.96 -7.42 11.38
C PRO A 203 6.57 -8.05 10.11
N PRO A 204 5.76 -8.52 9.16
CA PRO A 204 6.27 -8.92 7.85
C PRO A 204 6.76 -7.69 7.08
N THR A 205 7.70 -7.90 6.18
CA THR A 205 8.23 -6.85 5.31
C THR A 205 7.71 -7.06 3.89
N ILE A 206 7.19 -6.02 3.25
CA ILE A 206 6.91 -6.02 1.81
C ILE A 206 7.98 -5.18 1.12
N SER A 207 8.52 -5.74 0.05
CA SER A 207 9.41 -5.02 -0.84
C SER A 207 8.82 -4.92 -2.25
N VAL A 208 8.99 -3.78 -2.89
CA VAL A 208 8.66 -3.57 -4.30
C VAL A 208 9.94 -3.09 -4.99
N HIS A 209 10.31 -3.76 -6.08
CA HIS A 209 11.52 -3.42 -6.81
C HIS A 209 11.36 -2.12 -7.60
N GLN A 210 12.47 -1.42 -7.81
CA GLN A 210 12.54 -0.41 -8.85
C GLN A 210 12.29 -1.05 -10.23
N GLY A 211 11.76 -0.28 -11.17
CA GLY A 211 11.33 -0.74 -12.48
C GLY A 211 9.91 -1.30 -12.51
N GLU A 212 9.25 -1.44 -11.36
CA GLU A 212 7.87 -1.93 -11.29
C GLU A 212 6.91 -0.98 -12.03
N ARG A 213 6.00 -1.55 -12.81
CA ARG A 213 4.95 -0.79 -13.50
C ARG A 213 3.84 -0.45 -12.52
N ILE A 214 3.48 0.81 -12.49
CA ILE A 214 2.45 1.36 -11.62
C ILE A 214 1.43 2.12 -12.43
N PHE A 215 0.26 2.32 -11.84
CA PHE A 215 -0.66 3.35 -12.30
C PHE A 215 -0.94 4.33 -11.16
N VAL A 216 -1.11 5.60 -11.51
CA VAL A 216 -1.62 6.61 -10.59
C VAL A 216 -3.06 6.87 -10.95
N TYR A 217 -3.97 6.57 -10.02
CA TYR A 217 -5.39 6.82 -10.22
C TYR A 217 -5.74 8.25 -9.82
N VAL A 218 -6.02 9.08 -10.82
CA VAL A 218 -6.33 10.50 -10.64
C VAL A 218 -7.65 10.64 -9.88
N ARG A 219 -7.61 11.32 -8.71
CA ARG A 219 -8.79 11.48 -7.83
C ARG A 219 -9.54 12.81 -7.99
N GLN A 220 -9.06 13.67 -8.88
CA GLN A 220 -9.62 15.01 -9.09
C GLN A 220 -9.26 15.48 -10.50
N ASP A 221 -10.10 16.33 -11.08
CA ASP A 221 -9.80 16.93 -12.39
C ASP A 221 -8.48 17.73 -12.31
N LEU A 222 -7.58 17.46 -13.26
CA LEU A 222 -6.33 18.19 -13.42
C LEU A 222 -6.51 19.20 -14.54
N ASP A 223 -6.57 20.47 -14.18
CA ASP A 223 -6.75 21.58 -15.12
C ASP A 223 -5.40 22.17 -15.56
N PHE A 224 -5.15 22.11 -16.87
CA PHE A 224 -4.00 22.68 -17.56
C PHE A 224 -4.37 23.89 -18.43
N SER A 225 -5.60 24.40 -18.34
CA SER A 225 -6.12 25.50 -19.19
C SER A 225 -5.27 26.75 -19.15
N ALA A 226 -4.62 27.05 -18.01
CA ALA A 226 -3.71 28.18 -17.88
C ALA A 226 -2.43 28.05 -18.74
N MET A 227 -2.09 26.83 -19.15
CA MET A 227 -0.87 26.53 -19.91
C MET A 227 -1.10 26.47 -21.41
N TYR A 228 -2.37 26.44 -21.85
CA TYR A 228 -2.72 26.29 -23.25
C TYR A 228 -3.78 27.31 -23.68
N PRO A 229 -3.54 28.04 -24.79
CA PRO A 229 -4.54 28.94 -25.34
C PRO A 229 -5.81 28.18 -25.72
N ASP A 230 -6.94 28.87 -25.61
CA ASP A 230 -8.24 28.33 -26.00
C ASP A 230 -8.26 28.16 -27.53
N PRO A 231 -8.47 26.94 -28.04
CA PRO A 231 -8.48 26.68 -29.48
C PRO A 231 -9.57 27.49 -30.21
N VAL A 232 -10.67 27.84 -29.55
CA VAL A 232 -11.73 28.67 -30.15
C VAL A 232 -11.25 30.12 -30.30
N GLU A 233 -10.52 30.65 -29.33
CA GLU A 233 -9.93 31.98 -29.45
C GLU A 233 -8.86 32.05 -30.55
N GLU A 234 -8.04 31.01 -30.69
CA GLU A 234 -7.05 30.91 -31.76
C GLU A 234 -7.72 30.90 -33.14
N ALA A 235 -8.70 30.02 -33.34
CA ALA A 235 -9.45 29.94 -34.59
C ALA A 235 -10.18 31.26 -34.91
N MET A 236 -10.75 31.93 -33.91
CA MET A 236 -11.41 33.23 -34.11
C MET A 236 -10.42 34.34 -34.48
N LYS A 237 -9.22 34.36 -33.88
CA LYS A 237 -8.14 35.29 -34.25
C LYS A 237 -7.68 35.06 -35.68
N GLU A 238 -7.53 33.81 -36.08
CA GLU A 238 -7.13 33.42 -37.45
C GLU A 238 -8.20 33.84 -38.48
N ILE A 239 -9.47 33.51 -38.25
CA ILE A 239 -10.58 33.93 -39.13
C ILE A 239 -10.66 35.47 -39.22
N LYS A 240 -10.47 36.19 -38.11
CA LYS A 240 -10.49 37.64 -38.10
C LYS A 240 -9.34 38.23 -38.91
N HIS A 241 -8.16 37.60 -38.84
CA HIS A 241 -6.98 37.96 -39.63
C HIS A 241 -7.21 37.70 -41.12
N GLU A 242 -7.72 36.52 -41.50
CA GLU A 242 -8.05 36.16 -42.89
C GLU A 242 -9.11 37.07 -43.51
N ARG A 243 -10.12 37.47 -42.73
CA ARG A 243 -11.21 38.36 -43.19
C ARG A 243 -10.81 39.84 -43.23
N GLY A 244 -9.57 40.20 -42.91
CA GLY A 244 -9.09 41.58 -42.94
C GLY A 244 -9.81 42.52 -41.97
N LEU A 245 -10.44 41.99 -40.92
CA LEU A 245 -11.21 42.76 -39.93
C LEU A 245 -10.31 43.42 -38.85
N GLY A 246 -9.02 43.56 -39.14
CA GLY A 246 -8.04 44.33 -38.37
C GLY A 246 -7.96 45.77 -38.87
N THR A 247 -8.72 46.66 -38.23
CA THR A 247 -8.42 48.10 -38.13
C THR A 247 -8.26 48.86 -39.46
N GLY A 248 -9.37 49.05 -40.17
CA GLY A 248 -9.53 50.24 -41.00
C GLY A 248 -9.88 51.46 -40.15
N ARG A 249 -8.90 52.30 -39.79
CA ARG A 249 -8.96 53.79 -39.80
C ARG A 249 -7.80 54.41 -39.01
N GLY A 250 -6.96 55.13 -39.74
CA GLY A 250 -5.94 56.03 -39.23
C GLY A 250 -5.09 56.62 -40.35
N VAL A 251 -5.71 57.07 -41.45
CA VAL A 251 -5.06 57.93 -42.46
C VAL A 251 -5.75 59.30 -42.42
N ARG A 252 -4.92 60.35 -42.54
CA ARG A 252 -5.16 61.81 -42.65
C ARG A 252 -4.76 62.55 -41.37
N GLN A 253 -3.82 63.50 -41.35
CA GLN A 253 -3.01 64.17 -42.38
C GLN A 253 -1.58 64.33 -41.85
#